data_AF-Q8AUM9-F1
#
_entry.id   AF-Q8AUM9-F1
#
_cell.length_a   1.000
_cell.length_b   1.000
_cell.length_c   1.000
_cell.angle_alpha   90.00
_cell.angle_beta   90.00
_cell.angle_gamma   90.00
#
_symmetry.space_group_name_H-M   'P 1'
#
loop_
_entity.id
_entity.type
_entity.pdbx_description
1 polymer ?
#
loop_
_entity_poly.entity_id
_entity_poly.type
_entity_poly.pdbx_seq_one_letter_code
_entity_poly.pdbx_strand_id
1 'polypeptide(L)'
;DYAGAFQCLKDGAGDVAFIKPLAVPAAEKASYELLCKDGTRAPIDSYKTCHLARVPAHAVVSRKNSDLADRIYNKLVAVKDFNLFSSDGYAAKNLMFKDS
;
A
#
# COMPACT_ATOMS: atom_id res chain seq x y z
N ASP A 1 3.11 -3.70 5.32
CA ASP A 1 4.13 -3.17 6.23
C ASP A 1 4.90 -1.99 5.67
N TYR A 2 4.51 -0.77 6.06
CA TYR A 2 5.33 0.45 5.94
C TYR A 2 5.53 1.13 7.30
N ALA A 3 4.90 0.59 8.35
CA ALA A 3 4.89 1.17 9.69
C ALA A 3 6.30 1.28 10.27
N GLY A 4 7.15 0.26 10.07
CA GLY A 4 8.53 0.30 10.57
C GLY A 4 9.38 1.41 9.94
N ALA A 5 9.23 1.66 8.64
CA ALA A 5 9.99 2.72 7.97
C ALA A 5 9.51 4.12 8.39
N PHE A 6 8.20 4.32 8.55
CA PHE A 6 7.67 5.57 9.11
C PHE A 6 8.09 5.78 10.57
N GLN A 7 8.08 4.71 11.38
CA GLN A 7 8.51 4.76 12.77
C GLN A 7 10.00 5.13 12.89
N CYS A 8 10.86 4.58 12.03
CA CYS A 8 12.29 4.94 11.96
C CYS A 8 12.50 6.45 11.73
N LEU A 9 11.74 7.05 10.81
CA LEU A 9 11.76 8.50 10.58
C LEU A 9 11.23 9.28 11.79
N LYS A 10 10.14 8.81 12.40
CA LYS A 10 9.53 9.44 13.57
C LYS A 10 10.45 9.44 14.80
N ASP A 11 11.19 8.36 15.00
CA ASP A 11 12.15 8.19 16.10
C ASP A 11 13.46 8.98 15.86
N GLY A 12 13.59 9.65 14.71
CA GLY A 12 14.80 10.40 14.34
C GLY A 12 15.99 9.51 14.01
N ALA A 13 15.77 8.21 13.79
CA ALA A 13 16.83 7.26 13.43
C ALA A 13 17.23 7.35 11.94
N GLY A 14 16.44 8.06 11.12
CA GLY A 14 16.78 8.40 9.75
C GLY A 14 16.08 9.67 9.27
N ASP A 15 16.63 10.30 8.24
CA ASP A 15 16.16 11.61 7.74
C ASP A 15 15.04 11.50 6.68
N VAL A 16 14.93 10.34 6.02
CA VAL A 16 13.99 10.11 4.91
C VAL A 16 13.40 8.70 4.99
N ALA A 17 12.09 8.57 4.78
CA ALA A 17 11.40 7.28 4.66
C ALA A 17 10.75 7.09 3.29
N PHE A 18 11.03 5.95 2.64
CA PHE A 18 10.41 5.56 1.37
C PHE A 18 9.19 4.66 1.62
N ILE A 19 8.01 5.27 1.72
CA ILE A 19 6.76 4.58 2.07
C ILE A 19 5.61 4.93 1.11
N LYS A 20 4.51 4.17 1.18
CA LYS A 20 3.26 4.58 0.54
C LYS A 20 2.67 5.79 1.29
N PRO A 21 2.23 6.87 0.60
CA PRO A 21 1.68 8.07 1.25
C PRO A 21 0.50 7.78 2.20
N LEU A 22 -0.34 6.80 1.84
CA LEU A 22 -1.49 6.35 2.63
C LEU A 22 -1.11 5.66 3.96
N ALA A 23 0.18 5.38 4.19
CA ALA A 23 0.65 4.77 5.43
C ALA A 23 0.88 5.79 6.56
N VAL A 24 0.88 7.09 6.26
CA VAL A 24 1.06 8.16 7.26
C VAL A 24 -0.28 8.43 7.97
N PRO A 25 -0.36 8.33 9.31
CA PRO A 25 -1.58 8.65 10.06
C PRO A 25 -2.02 10.09 9.86
N ALA A 26 -3.34 10.34 9.78
CA ALA A 26 -3.89 11.67 9.53
C ALA A 26 -3.41 12.73 10.55
N ALA A 27 -3.29 12.34 11.83
CA ALA A 27 -2.80 13.22 12.90
C ALA A 27 -1.33 13.64 12.72
N GLU A 28 -0.54 12.84 12.01
CA GLU A 28 0.90 13.08 11.81
C GLU A 28 1.17 13.85 10.51
N LYS A 29 0.22 13.87 9.55
CA LYS A 29 0.45 14.44 8.22
C LYS A 29 0.97 15.89 8.21
N ALA A 30 0.56 16.70 9.18
CA ALA A 30 0.98 18.10 9.26
C ALA A 30 2.46 18.27 9.67
N SER A 31 3.07 17.25 10.27
CA SER A 31 4.45 17.25 10.74
C SER A 31 5.46 16.75 9.72
N TYR A 32 4.99 16.27 8.56
CA TYR A 32 5.83 15.67 7.52
C TYR A 32 5.50 16.24 6.14
N GLU A 33 6.47 16.14 5.24
CA GLU A 33 6.36 16.58 3.85
C GLU A 33 6.93 15.52 2.90
N LEU A 34 6.53 15.60 1.64
CA LEU A 34 7.02 14.77 0.55
C LEU A 34 8.23 15.45 -0.11
N LEU A 35 9.20 14.64 -0.49
CA LEU A 35 10.30 15.05 -1.35
C LEU A 35 9.94 14.74 -2.81
N CYS A 36 9.88 15.78 -3.64
CA CYS A 36 9.48 15.68 -5.04
C CYS A 36 10.71 15.49 -5.94
N LYS A 37 10.50 14.91 -7.14
CA LYS A 37 11.60 14.66 -8.10
C LYS A 37 12.22 15.92 -8.67
N ASP A 38 11.48 17.02 -8.68
CA ASP A 38 11.91 18.33 -9.14
C ASP A 38 12.71 19.11 -8.07
N GLY A 39 13.02 18.46 -6.94
CA GLY A 39 13.76 19.05 -5.82
C GLY A 39 12.88 19.91 -4.90
N THR A 40 11.60 20.07 -5.19
CA THR A 40 10.66 20.76 -4.32
C THR A 40 10.15 19.86 -3.19
N ARG A 41 9.42 20.46 -2.25
CA ARG A 41 8.72 19.76 -1.18
C ARG A 41 7.24 20.07 -1.23
N ALA A 42 6.40 19.10 -0.83
CA ALA A 42 4.95 19.25 -0.87
C ALA A 42 4.26 18.58 0.33
N PRO A 43 3.05 19.02 0.72
CA PRO A 43 2.27 18.33 1.75
C PRO A 43 2.00 16.86 1.39
N ILE A 44 1.82 16.00 2.41
CA ILE A 44 1.54 14.55 2.23
C ILE A 44 0.34 14.29 1.30
N ASP A 45 -0.67 15.15 1.30
CA ASP A 45 -1.87 14.99 0.47
C ASP A 45 -1.64 15.26 -1.02
N SER A 46 -0.53 15.91 -1.38
CA SER A 46 -0.12 16.19 -2.76
C SER A 46 0.56 14.99 -3.44
N TYR A 47 0.48 13.80 -2.86
CA TYR A 47 1.15 12.59 -3.38
C TYR A 47 0.80 12.23 -4.83
N LYS A 48 -0.34 12.70 -5.35
CA LYS A 48 -0.73 12.48 -6.76
C LYS A 48 0.17 13.23 -7.73
N THR A 49 0.71 14.38 -7.35
CA THR A 49 1.60 15.22 -8.16
C THR A 49 3.05 15.15 -7.70
N CYS A 50 3.29 14.88 -6.42
CA CYS A 50 4.63 14.70 -5.83
C CYS A 50 4.83 13.25 -5.38
N HIS A 51 5.46 12.42 -6.21
CA HIS A 51 5.81 11.04 -5.89
C HIS A 51 7.01 10.54 -6.70
N LEU A 52 7.70 9.51 -6.18
CA LEU A 52 8.81 8.87 -6.88
C LEU A 52 8.35 7.92 -7.99
N ALA A 53 7.23 7.23 -7.80
CA ALA A 53 6.63 6.41 -8.84
C ALA A 53 5.17 6.10 -8.51
N ARG A 54 4.37 5.86 -9.54
CA ARG A 54 3.06 5.23 -9.40
C ARG A 54 3.26 3.71 -9.44
N VAL A 55 3.05 3.05 -8.32
CA VAL A 55 3.19 1.59 -8.20
C VAL A 55 1.84 0.94 -8.50
N PRO A 56 1.77 -0.09 -9.37
CA PRO A 56 0.54 -0.84 -9.59
C PRO A 56 0.09 -1.56 -8.31
N ALA A 57 -1.20 -1.85 -8.22
CA ALA A 57 -1.71 -2.70 -7.15
C ALA A 57 -1.08 -4.11 -7.23
N HIS A 58 -1.08 -4.83 -6.11
CA HIS A 58 -0.69 -6.24 -6.11
C HIS A 58 -1.62 -7.02 -7.05
N ALA A 59 -1.08 -8.04 -7.69
CA ALA A 59 -1.80 -8.86 -8.66
C ALA A 59 -1.73 -10.34 -8.26
N VAL A 60 -2.78 -11.09 -8.60
CA VAL A 60 -2.77 -12.55 -8.53
C VAL A 60 -2.02 -13.07 -9.75
N VAL A 61 -1.02 -13.92 -9.51
CA VAL A 61 -0.18 -14.49 -10.57
C VAL A 61 -0.56 -15.95 -10.82
N SER A 62 -0.49 -16.37 -12.07
CA SER A 62 -0.70 -17.76 -12.48
C SER A 62 0.31 -18.18 -13.54
N ARG A 63 0.34 -19.47 -13.88
CA ARG A 63 1.10 -19.96 -15.03
C ARG A 63 0.55 -19.33 -16.32
N LYS A 64 1.38 -19.26 -17.37
CA LYS A 64 0.99 -18.72 -18.68
C LYS A 64 -0.03 -19.64 -19.38
N ASN A 65 -1.29 -19.54 -18.97
CA ASN A 65 -2.45 -20.27 -19.48
C ASN A 65 -3.70 -19.39 -19.27
N SER A 66 -4.37 -19.00 -20.35
CA SER A 66 -5.53 -18.10 -20.33
C SER A 66 -6.71 -18.69 -19.57
N ASP A 67 -7.04 -19.96 -19.84
CA ASP A 67 -8.22 -20.62 -19.27
C ASP A 67 -8.10 -20.74 -17.74
N LEU A 68 -6.87 -20.99 -17.26
CA LEU A 68 -6.57 -21.00 -15.83
C LEU A 68 -6.71 -19.59 -15.22
N ALA A 69 -6.21 -18.56 -15.89
CA ALA A 69 -6.32 -17.18 -15.44
C ALA A 69 -7.79 -16.73 -15.34
N ASP A 70 -8.59 -17.03 -16.37
CA ASP A 70 -10.02 -16.73 -16.39
C ASP A 70 -10.77 -17.50 -15.32
N ARG A 71 -10.44 -18.78 -15.12
CA ARG A 71 -11.01 -19.58 -14.04
C ARG A 71 -10.71 -19.01 -12.66
N ILE A 72 -9.47 -18.59 -12.40
CA ILE A 72 -9.08 -17.95 -11.13
C ILE A 72 -9.86 -16.66 -10.94
N TYR A 73 -9.88 -15.78 -11.95
CA TYR A 73 -10.59 -14.51 -11.90
C TYR A 73 -12.09 -14.71 -11.62
N ASN A 74 -12.76 -15.59 -12.38
CA ASN A 74 -14.18 -15.86 -12.20
C ASN A 74 -14.50 -16.42 -10.80
N LYS A 75 -13.61 -17.24 -10.23
CA LYS A 75 -13.78 -17.73 -8.85
C LYS A 75 -13.59 -16.63 -7.82
N LEU A 76 -12.59 -15.76 -7.97
CA LEU A 76 -12.40 -14.62 -7.09
C LEU A 76 -13.58 -13.64 -7.15
N VAL A 77 -14.15 -13.43 -8.34
CA VAL A 77 -15.34 -12.59 -8.51
C VAL A 77 -16.57 -13.20 -7.85
N ALA A 78 -16.73 -14.52 -7.93
CA ALA A 78 -17.86 -15.23 -7.33
C ALA A 78 -17.84 -15.25 -5.78
N VAL A 79 -16.68 -15.03 -5.16
CA VAL A 79 -16.53 -15.01 -3.69
C VAL A 79 -16.33 -13.59 -3.14
N LYS A 80 -16.74 -12.56 -3.87
CA LYS A 80 -16.61 -11.16 -3.43
C LYS A 80 -17.33 -10.84 -2.12
N ASP A 81 -18.39 -11.58 -1.81
CA ASP A 81 -19.16 -11.42 -0.57
C ASP A 81 -18.53 -12.15 0.63
N PHE A 82 -17.43 -12.87 0.41
CA PHE A 82 -16.60 -13.42 1.49
C PHE A 82 -15.63 -12.34 2.01
N ASN A 83 -15.22 -12.43 3.29
CA ASN A 83 -14.21 -11.56 3.90
C ASN A 83 -12.80 -11.87 3.37
N LEU A 84 -12.58 -11.74 2.07
CA LEU A 84 -11.31 -12.02 1.40
C LEU A 84 -10.28 -10.91 1.60
N PHE A 85 -10.75 -9.69 1.92
CA PHE A 85 -9.95 -8.48 2.13
C PHE A 85 -10.00 -8.00 3.58
N SER A 86 -10.32 -8.89 4.52
CA SER A 86 -10.18 -8.65 5.95
C SER A 86 -9.57 -9.86 6.62
N SER A 87 -8.53 -9.62 7.42
CA SER A 87 -7.91 -10.61 8.30
C SER A 87 -8.45 -10.52 9.75
N ASP A 88 -9.61 -9.89 9.95
CA ASP A 88 -10.24 -9.79 11.27
C ASP A 88 -10.60 -11.20 11.79
N GLY A 89 -10.26 -11.45 13.06
CA GLY A 89 -10.42 -12.76 13.69
C GLY A 89 -9.23 -13.70 13.50
N TYR A 90 -8.17 -13.29 12.79
CA TYR A 90 -6.91 -14.02 12.68
C TYR A 90 -5.78 -13.32 13.45
N ALA A 91 -4.70 -14.06 13.72
CA ALA A 91 -3.55 -13.54 14.47
C ALA A 91 -2.64 -12.59 13.67
N ALA A 92 -2.89 -12.41 12.37
CA ALA A 92 -2.03 -11.63 11.47
C ALA A 92 -2.86 -10.81 10.48
N LYS A 93 -2.25 -9.77 9.90
CA LYS A 93 -2.87 -8.86 8.91
C LYS A 93 -2.42 -9.16 7.48
N ASN A 94 -3.22 -8.74 6.50
CA ASN A 94 -2.98 -8.91 5.07
C ASN A 94 -2.79 -10.38 4.65
N LEU A 95 -3.61 -11.28 5.21
CA LEU A 95 -3.60 -12.70 4.87
C LEU A 95 -4.18 -12.92 3.47
N MET A 96 -3.42 -13.57 2.60
CA MET A 96 -3.69 -13.78 1.17
C MET A 96 -3.76 -12.50 0.33
N PHE A 97 -4.65 -11.57 0.69
CA PHE A 97 -4.81 -10.27 0.06
C PHE A 97 -4.54 -9.16 1.07
N LYS A 98 -4.31 -7.96 0.55
CA LYS A 98 -4.17 -6.78 1.40
C LYS A 98 -5.52 -6.46 2.05
N ASP A 99 -5.52 -6.22 3.36
CA ASP A 99 -6.71 -5.79 4.08
C ASP A 99 -7.15 -4.40 3.58
N SER A 100 -8.46 -4.17 3.52
CA SER A 100 -9.08 -2.89 3.12
C SER A 100 -8.98 -1.80 4.18
#